data_AF-A0A6A2FEU8-F1
#
_entry.id   AF-A0A6A2FEU8-F1
#
_cell.length_a   1.000
_cell.length_b   1.000
_cell.length_c   1.000
_cell.angle_alpha   90.00
_cell.angle_beta   90.00
_cell.angle_gamma   90.00
#
_symmetry.space_group_name_H-M   'P 1'
#
loop_
_entity.id
_entity.type
_entity.pdbx_description
1 polymer ?
#
loop_
_entity_poly.entity_id
_entity_poly.type
_entity_poly.pdbx_seq_one_letter_code
_entity_poly.pdbx_strand_id
1 'polypeptide(L)' 'MQEGDIYLVEIPASNGHEQAGFRPAIIIQSSDIEKLPTVLVIPLTSKIKAKRGLKINEAKYRLPN' A
#
# COMPACT_ATOMS: atom_id res chain seq x y z
N MET A 1 -12.95 -7.69 -2.56
CA MET A 1 -11.63 -7.23 -2.09
C MET A 1 -10.95 -8.38 -1.39
N GLN A 2 -9.82 -8.80 -1.93
CA GLN A 2 -8.94 -9.80 -1.35
C GLN A 2 -7.57 -9.17 -1.07
N GLU A 3 -6.81 -9.78 -0.15
CA GLU A 3 -5.42 -9.38 0.10
C GLU A 3 -4.62 -9.43 -1.21
N GLY A 4 -3.84 -8.37 -1.50
CA GLY A 4 -3.06 -8.24 -2.72
C GLY A 4 -3.79 -7.55 -3.89
N ASP A 5 -5.12 -7.41 -3.85
CA ASP A 5 -5.85 -6.64 -4.87
C ASP A 5 -5.39 -5.17 -4.89
N ILE A 6 -5.45 -4.52 -6.05
CA ILE A 6 -5.20 -3.09 -6.21
C ILE A 6 -6.49 -2.37 -6.58
N TYR A 7 -6.83 -1.33 -5.81
CA TYR A 7 -7.99 -0.45 -6.08
C TYR A 7 -7.55 1.01 -6.18
N LEU A 8 -8.29 1.80 -6.94
CA LEU A 8 -8.19 3.26 -6.91
C LEU A 8 -9.00 3.78 -5.72
N VAL A 9 -8.35 4.50 -4.82
CA VAL A 9 -8.95 4.98 -3.55
C VAL A 9 -8.78 6.49 -3.45
N GLU A 10 -9.81 7.19 -2.97
CA GLU A 10 -9.69 8.59 -2.57
C GLU A 10 -9.13 8.67 -1.15
N ILE A 11 -7.99 9.37 -0.99
CA ILE A 11 -7.43 9.66 0.33
C ILE A 11 -7.66 11.16 0.59
N PRO A 12 -8.48 11.54 1.58
CA PRO A 12 -8.78 12.94 1.83
C PRO A 12 -7.49 13.69 2.21
N ALA A 13 -7.40 14.96 1.81
CA ALA A 13 -6.31 15.81 2.25
C ALA A 13 -6.45 16.13 3.74
N SER A 14 -5.35 16.04 4.48
CA SER A 14 -5.22 16.54 5.84
C SER A 14 -4.26 17.74 5.86
N ASN A 15 -4.22 18.50 6.96
CA ASN A 15 -3.34 19.68 7.11
C ASN A 15 -1.83 19.33 7.22
N GLY A 16 -1.41 18.11 6.86
CA GLY A 16 -0.06 17.60 7.02
C GLY A 16 0.59 17.09 5.72
N HIS A 17 1.69 16.34 5.87
CA HIS A 17 2.43 15.71 4.77
C HIS A 17 1.99 14.26 4.48
N GLU A 18 0.79 13.89 4.92
CA GLU A 18 0.19 12.59 4.64
C GLU A 18 -0.06 12.40 3.13
N GLN A 19 -0.20 11.15 2.68
CA GLN A 19 -0.64 10.90 1.31
C GLN A 19 -2.08 11.36 1.14
N ALA A 20 -2.39 12.04 0.03
CA ALA A 20 -3.72 12.54 -0.28
C ALA A 20 -4.04 12.41 -1.78
N GLY A 21 -5.31 12.55 -2.15
CA GLY A 21 -5.86 12.44 -3.51
C GLY A 21 -6.18 11.00 -3.93
N PHE A 22 -6.60 10.82 -5.18
CA PHE A 22 -6.85 9.51 -5.76
C PHE A 22 -5.54 8.75 -5.97
N ARG A 23 -5.39 7.60 -5.31
CA ARG A 23 -4.18 6.77 -5.38
C ARG A 23 -4.53 5.30 -5.59
N PRO A 24 -3.80 4.59 -6.46
CA PRO A 24 -3.79 3.14 -6.40
C PRO A 24 -3.32 2.70 -5.00
N ALA A 25 -4.00 1.74 -4.39
CA ALA A 25 -3.62 1.18 -3.09
C ALA A 25 -3.77 -0.33 -3.09
N ILE A 26 -2.84 -1.02 -2.41
CA ILE A 26 -2.86 -2.48 -2.24
C ILE A 26 -3.66 -2.80 -0.99
N ILE A 27 -4.58 -3.76 -1.08
CA ILE A 27 -5.28 -4.30 0.09
C ILE A 27 -4.34 -5.22 0.86
N ILE A 28 -4.13 -4.96 2.14
CA ILE A 28 -3.29 -5.81 3.01
C ILE A 28 -4.05 -6.43 4.18
N GLN A 29 -5.37 -6.21 4.23
CA GLN A 29 -6.22 -6.88 5.21
C GLN A 29 -6.41 -8.34 4.80
N SER A 30 -6.02 -9.26 5.69
CA SER A 30 -6.24 -10.69 5.51
C SER A 30 -7.74 -11.02 5.48
N SER A 31 -8.09 -12.02 4.68
CA SER A 31 -9.44 -12.60 4.62
C SER A 31 -9.87 -13.34 5.89
N ASP A 32 -8.92 -13.64 6.79
CA ASP A 32 -9.17 -14.41 8.02
C ASP A 32 -9.73 -13.54 9.16
N ILE A 33 -9.84 -12.23 8.93
CA ILE A 33 -10.43 -11.28 9.87
C ILE A 33 -11.95 -11.23 9.63
N GLU A 34 -12.74 -10.98 10.68
CA GLU A 34 -14.18 -10.75 10.54
C GLU A 34 -14.50 -9.69 9.47
N LYS A 35 -15.68 -9.80 8.85
CA LYS A 35 -16.11 -8.85 7.82
C LYS A 35 -16.34 -7.48 8.46
N LEU A 36 -15.39 -6.58 8.28
CA LEU A 36 -15.45 -5.20 8.72
C LEU A 36 -15.90 -4.27 7.59
N PRO A 37 -16.58 -3.15 7.90
CA PRO A 37 -16.89 -2.11 6.91
C PRO A 37 -15.68 -1.25 6.53
N THR A 38 -14.51 -1.50 7.14
CA THR A 38 -13.26 -0.79 6.90
C THR A 38 -12.20 -1.74 6.37
N VAL A 39 -11.19 -1.18 5.70
CA VAL A 39 -10.08 -1.94 5.13
C VAL A 39 -8.74 -1.26 5.34
N LEU A 40 -7.72 -2.07 5.58
CA LEU A 40 -6.33 -1.64 5.65
C LEU A 40 -5.67 -1.68 4.26
N VAL A 41 -5.07 -0.56 3.86
CA VAL A 41 -4.46 -0.40 2.53
C VAL A 41 -3.08 0.25 2.60
N ILE A 42 -2.23 -0.04 1.60
CA ILE A 42 -0.96 0.65 1.37
C ILE A 42 -1.09 1.51 0.11
N PRO A 43 -1.07 2.85 0.20
CA PRO A 43 -1.14 3.72 -0.98
C PRO A 43 0.16 3.75 -1.77
N LEU A 44 0.03 3.73 -3.10
CA LEU A 44 1.16 3.78 -4.03
C LEU A 44 1.43 5.23 -4.47
N THR A 45 2.71 5.54 -4.68
CA THR A 45 3.17 6.86 -5.14
C THR A 45 4.20 6.73 -6.25
N SER A 46 4.11 7.62 -7.24
CA SER A 46 5.10 7.72 -8.33
C SER A 46 6.34 8.52 -7.93
N LYS A 47 6.38 9.11 -6.72
CA LYS A 47 7.51 9.89 -6.21
C LYS A 47 8.68 8.98 -5.79
N ILE A 48 9.39 8.41 -6.76
CA ILE A 48 10.52 7.50 -6.56
C ILE A 48 11.66 8.14 -5.73
N LYS A 49 11.82 9.46 -5.77
CA LYS A 49 12.82 10.19 -4.94
C LYS A 49 12.60 10.05 -3.43
N ALA A 50 11.42 9.59 -2.99
CA ALA A 50 11.14 9.24 -1.60
C ALA A 50 11.83 7.93 -1.15
N LYS A 51 12.39 7.14 -2.08
CA LYS A 51 13.12 5.89 -1.75
C LYS A 51 14.45 6.09 -1.02
N ARG A 52 14.89 7.33 -0.75
CA ARG A 52 16.14 7.58 -0.01
C ARG A 52 16.03 6.98 1.40
N GLY A 53 16.74 5.88 1.62
CA GLY A 53 16.75 5.13 2.89
C GLY A 53 16.08 3.75 2.83
N LEU A 54 15.33 3.43 1.76
CA LEU A 54 14.78 2.09 1.58
C LEU A 54 15.89 1.12 1.16
N LYS A 55 16.45 0.37 2.12
CA LYS A 55 17.33 -0.76 1.82
C LYS A 55 16.46 -1.96 1.45
N ILE A 56 16.39 -2.29 0.17
CA ILE A 56 15.81 -3.56 -0.26
C ILE A 56 16.78 -4.68 0.14
N ASN A 57 16.28 -5.65 0.92
CA ASN A 57 17.04 -6.87 1.16
C ASN A 57 16.77 -7.83 -0.01
N GLU A 58 17.63 -7.77 -1.03
CA GLU A 58 17.50 -8.58 -2.25
C GLU A 58 17.60 -10.09 -1.99
N ALA A 59 18.21 -10.50 -0.86
CA ALA A 59 18.36 -11.91 -0.50
C ALA A 59 17.01 -12.58 -0.14
N LYS A 60 15.99 -11.79 0.24
CA LYS A 60 14.66 -12.32 0.64
C LYS A 60 13.72 -12.55 -0.56
N TYR A 61 14.00 -11.97 -1.73
CA TYR A 61 13.12 -11.97 -2.90
C TYR A 61 13.67 -12.77 -4.10
N ARG A 62 14.78 -13.51 -3.90
CA ARG A 62 15.27 -14.45 -4.89
C ARG A 62 14.29 -15.63 -4.94
N LEU A 63 13.48 -15.70 -5.99
CA LEU A 63 12.69 -16.89 -6.28
C LEU A 63 13.67 -18.07 -6.43
N PRO A 64 13.38 -19.25 -5.84
CA PRO A 64 14.21 -20.42 -6.06
C PRO A 64 14.25 -20.73 -7.57
N ASN A 65 15.47 -20.98 -8.08
CA ASN A 65 15.71 -21.37 -9.47
C ASN A 65 15.01 -22.68 -9.83
#